data_AF-A4Y306-F1
#
_entry.id   AF-A4Y306-F1
#
_cell.length_a   1.000
_cell.length_b   1.000
_cell.length_c   1.000
_cell.angle_alpha   90.00
_cell.angle_beta   90.00
_cell.angle_gamma   90.00
#
_symmetry.space_group_name_H-M   'P 1'
#
loop_
_entity.id
_entity.type
_entity.pdbx_description
1 polymer ?
#
loop_
_entity_poly.entity_id
_entity_poly.type
_entity_poly.pdbx_seq_one_letter_code
_entity_poly.pdbx_strand_id
1 'polypeptide(L)'
;MRVQQLRHLGLQEEQAKQQSCETLLGCKAWKLLWLKVEQCKPPKQAPSVHWAYLSLGKLAGWHDSKGTGVVGWERLWEGWFKLQTILEGYELALSLEHEM
;
A
#
# COMPACT_ATOMS: atom_id res chain seq x y z
N MET A 1 5.64 8.24 5.40
CA MET A 1 4.47 8.35 4.47
C MET A 1 3.33 9.07 5.19
N ARG A 2 2.64 10.02 4.54
CA ARG A 2 1.48 10.73 5.12
C ARG A 2 0.17 10.05 4.72
N VAL A 3 -0.38 9.18 5.58
CA VAL A 3 -1.62 8.39 5.31
C VAL A 3 -2.81 9.27 4.94
N GLN A 4 -2.92 10.45 5.54
CA GLN A 4 -3.97 11.42 5.23
C GLN A 4 -3.94 11.90 3.76
N GLN A 5 -2.74 12.10 3.20
CA GLN A 5 -2.62 12.49 1.78
C GLN A 5 -3.03 11.35 0.86
N LEU A 6 -2.64 10.12 1.20
CA LEU A 6 -3.04 8.94 0.45
C LEU A 6 -4.56 8.76 0.48
N ARG A 7 -5.21 8.99 1.62
CA ARG A 7 -6.68 9.00 1.71
C ARG A 7 -7.29 10.06 0.80
N HIS A 8 -6.83 11.30 0.90
CA HIS A 8 -7.38 12.41 0.11
C HIS A 8 -7.29 12.13 -1.39
N LEU A 9 -6.11 11.71 -1.86
CA LEU A 9 -5.90 11.38 -3.26
C LEU A 9 -6.64 10.11 -3.66
N GLY A 10 -6.62 9.05 -2.84
CA GLY A 10 -7.31 7.78 -3.12
C GLY A 10 -8.82 7.92 -3.29
N LEU A 11 -9.43 8.91 -2.63
CA LEU A 11 -10.85 9.25 -2.81
C LEU A 11 -11.16 10.00 -4.12
N GLN A 12 -10.15 10.61 -4.75
CA GLN A 12 -10.27 11.29 -6.05
C GLN A 12 -9.97 10.29 -7.17
N GLU A 13 -10.90 9.36 -7.42
CA GLU A 13 -10.70 8.18 -8.28
C GLU A 13 -10.02 8.48 -9.63
N GLU A 14 -10.47 9.51 -10.36
CA GLU A 14 -9.91 9.89 -11.66
C GLU A 14 -8.44 10.32 -11.59
N GLN A 15 -8.07 11.15 -10.61
CA GLN A 15 -6.69 11.61 -10.43
C GLN A 15 -5.81 10.50 -9.84
N ALA A 16 -6.37 9.72 -8.92
CA ALA A 16 -5.69 8.63 -8.25
C ALA A 16 -5.29 7.50 -9.21
N LYS A 17 -6.08 7.27 -10.27
CA LYS A 17 -5.78 6.28 -11.32
C LYS A 17 -4.63 6.70 -12.21
N GLN A 18 -4.42 8.00 -12.42
CA GLN A 18 -3.37 8.54 -13.29
C GLN A 18 -2.02 8.68 -12.57
N GLN A 19 -2.03 8.88 -11.26
CA GLN A 19 -0.82 9.08 -10.47
C GLN A 19 -0.20 7.76 -9.99
N SER A 20 1.12 7.66 -10.07
CA SER A 20 1.88 6.53 -9.51
C SER A 20 1.91 6.58 -7.98
N CYS A 21 1.65 5.45 -7.33
CA CYS A 21 1.73 5.33 -5.87
C CYS A 21 3.14 5.44 -5.31
N GLU A 22 4.17 5.31 -6.16
CA GLU A 22 5.57 5.41 -5.74
C GLU A 22 5.90 6.77 -5.14
N THR A 23 5.24 7.83 -5.60
CA THR A 23 5.36 9.19 -5.06
C THR A 23 4.96 9.28 -3.58
N LEU A 24 4.08 8.40 -3.10
CA LEU A 24 3.57 8.38 -1.72
C LEU A 24 4.20 7.27 -0.88
N LEU A 25 4.24 6.05 -1.41
CA LEU A 25 4.69 4.84 -0.70
C LEU A 25 6.22 4.66 -0.75
N GLY A 26 6.88 5.13 -1.81
CA GLY A 26 8.26 4.78 -2.13
C GLY A 26 8.41 3.36 -2.72
N CYS A 27 9.53 3.11 -3.40
CA CYS A 27 9.74 1.92 -4.23
C CYS A 27 9.60 0.58 -3.46
N LYS A 28 10.18 0.50 -2.26
CA LYS A 28 10.14 -0.73 -1.43
C LYS A 28 8.73 -1.03 -0.94
N ALA A 29 8.03 -0.02 -0.41
CA ALA A 29 6.77 -0.25 0.28
C ALA A 29 5.66 -0.70 -0.68
N TRP A 30 5.54 -0.13 -1.87
CA TRP A 30 4.50 -0.58 -2.81
C TRP A 30 4.78 -1.99 -3.34
N LYS A 31 6.05 -2.39 -3.50
CA LYS A 31 6.43 -3.76 -3.89
C LYS A 31 6.10 -4.76 -2.79
N LEU A 32 6.38 -4.43 -1.54
CA LEU A 32 6.02 -5.28 -0.39
C LEU A 32 4.50 -5.38 -0.23
N LEU A 33 3.78 -4.27 -0.41
CA LEU A 33 2.32 -4.26 -0.43
C LEU A 33 1.78 -5.18 -1.52
N TRP A 34 2.36 -5.10 -2.73
CA TRP A 34 1.99 -5.95 -3.86
C TRP A 34 2.21 -7.42 -3.55
N LEU A 35 3.40 -7.80 -3.07
CA LEU A 35 3.71 -9.17 -2.69
C LEU A 35 2.75 -9.71 -1.63
N LYS A 36 2.36 -8.87 -0.67
CA LYS A 36 1.46 -9.30 0.41
C LYS A 36 0.00 -9.42 -0.03
N VAL A 37 -0.47 -8.52 -0.88
CA VAL A 37 -1.89 -8.43 -1.30
C VAL A 37 -2.17 -9.30 -2.53
N GLU A 38 -1.34 -9.17 -3.57
CA GLU A 38 -1.53 -9.86 -4.86
C GLU A 38 -0.84 -11.23 -4.88
N GLN A 39 0.08 -11.49 -3.95
CA GLN A 39 0.79 -12.78 -3.80
C GLN A 39 1.52 -13.24 -5.08
N CYS A 40 1.91 -12.29 -5.91
CA CYS A 40 2.60 -12.52 -7.18
C CYS A 40 3.73 -11.51 -7.38
N LYS A 41 4.53 -11.72 -8.43
CA LYS A 41 5.67 -10.85 -8.73
C LYS A 41 5.19 -9.41 -9.03
N PRO A 42 5.79 -8.38 -8.39
CA PRO A 42 5.44 -6.99 -8.68
C PRO A 42 5.70 -6.62 -10.15
N PRO A 43 4.86 -5.75 -10.74
CA PRO A 43 5.09 -5.22 -12.08
C PRO A 43 6.37 -4.38 -12.14
N LYS A 44 6.83 -4.08 -13.37
CA LYS A 44 8.00 -3.21 -13.59
C LYS A 44 7.72 -1.75 -13.22
N GLN A 45 6.50 -1.29 -13.45
CA GLN A 45 6.05 0.07 -13.16
C GLN A 45 5.18 0.06 -11.92
N ALA A 46 5.30 1.10 -11.10
CA ALA A 46 4.48 1.24 -9.91
C ALA A 46 2.99 1.41 -10.31
N PRO A 47 2.08 0.75 -9.57
CA PRO A 47 0.65 0.89 -9.77
C PRO A 47 0.14 2.27 -9.35
N SER A 48 -1.15 2.51 -9.55
CA SER A 48 -1.77 3.80 -9.28
C SER A 48 -1.97 4.07 -7.78
N VAL A 49 -2.12 5.34 -7.40
CA VAL A 49 -2.50 5.74 -6.03
C VAL A 49 -3.82 5.09 -5.63
N HIS A 50 -4.77 4.98 -6.56
CA HIS A 50 -6.04 4.29 -6.34
C HIS A 50 -5.83 2.83 -5.92
N TRP A 51 -4.97 2.09 -6.64
CA TRP A 51 -4.63 0.72 -6.26
C TRP A 51 -4.01 0.65 -4.87
N ALA A 52 -3.09 1.56 -4.55
CA ALA A 52 -2.43 1.57 -3.24
C ALA A 52 -3.44 1.80 -2.10
N TYR A 53 -4.38 2.73 -2.29
CA TYR A 53 -5.45 3.01 -1.34
C TYR A 53 -6.33 1.78 -1.07
N LEU A 54 -6.82 1.12 -2.12
CA LEU A 54 -7.62 -0.10 -1.98
C LEU A 54 -6.81 -1.25 -1.37
N SER A 55 -5.54 -1.39 -1.77
CA SER A 55 -4.66 -2.47 -1.31
C SER A 55 -4.30 -2.34 0.17
N LEU A 56 -4.15 -1.12 0.68
CA LEU A 56 -4.03 -0.90 2.13
C LEU A 56 -5.30 -1.36 2.86
N GLY A 57 -6.48 -1.06 2.31
CA GLY A 57 -7.73 -1.62 2.82
C GLY A 57 -7.71 -3.15 2.84
N LYS A 58 -7.36 -3.79 1.72
CA LYS A 58 -7.28 -5.26 1.61
C LYS A 58 -6.30 -5.86 2.61
N LEU A 59 -5.16 -5.22 2.85
CA LEU A 59 -4.18 -5.64 3.87
C LEU A 59 -4.77 -5.61 5.30
N ALA A 60 -5.76 -4.75 5.54
CA ALA A 60 -6.55 -4.70 6.78
C ALA A 60 -7.81 -5.59 6.75
N GLY A 61 -7.98 -6.45 5.73
CA GLY A 61 -9.17 -7.31 5.61
C GLY A 61 -10.42 -6.60 5.09
N TRP A 62 -10.28 -5.45 4.42
CA TRP A 62 -11.39 -4.80 3.73
C TRP A 62 -11.63 -5.45 2.36
N HIS A 63 -12.88 -5.81 2.06
CA HIS A 63 -13.26 -6.56 0.86
C HIS A 63 -14.25 -5.84 -0.07
N ASP A 64 -14.49 -4.55 0.17
CA ASP A 64 -15.50 -3.74 -0.54
C ASP A 64 -16.90 -4.40 -0.65
N SER A 65 -17.40 -4.98 0.45
CA SER A 65 -18.69 -5.70 0.43
C SER A 65 -19.90 -4.85 0.03
N LYS A 66 -19.77 -3.51 0.06
CA LYS A 66 -20.80 -2.56 -0.35
C LYS A 66 -20.58 -1.99 -1.76
N GLY A 67 -19.50 -2.37 -2.46
CA GLY A 67 -19.18 -1.90 -3.81
C GLY A 67 -19.00 -0.39 -3.91
N THR A 68 -18.50 0.25 -2.85
CA THR A 68 -18.36 1.71 -2.79
C THR A 68 -16.96 2.17 -3.21
N GLY A 69 -15.96 1.28 -3.20
CA GLY A 69 -14.57 1.65 -3.36
C GLY A 69 -14.00 2.49 -2.21
N VAL A 70 -14.76 2.72 -1.13
CA VAL A 70 -14.35 3.60 -0.02
C VAL A 70 -13.86 2.78 1.18
N VAL A 71 -12.57 2.92 1.49
CA VAL A 71 -11.94 2.35 2.68
C VAL A 71 -12.15 3.29 3.87
N GLY A 72 -12.74 2.79 4.95
CA GLY A 72 -12.91 3.53 6.19
C GLY A 72 -11.57 3.94 6.81
N TRP A 73 -11.53 5.07 7.53
CA TRP A 73 -10.29 5.62 8.09
C TRP A 73 -9.54 4.62 8.98
N GLU A 74 -10.25 3.92 9.86
CA GLU A 74 -9.67 2.91 10.76
C GLU A 74 -8.98 1.79 9.98
N ARG A 75 -9.63 1.26 8.93
CA ARG A 75 -9.07 0.18 8.09
C ARG A 75 -7.90 0.66 7.26
N LEU A 76 -7.96 1.88 6.74
CA LEU A 76 -6.84 2.46 6.01
C LEU A 76 -5.62 2.61 6.92
N TRP A 77 -5.83 3.11 8.14
CA TRP A 77 -4.76 3.29 9.12
C TRP A 77 -4.18 1.95 9.58
N GLU A 78 -5.03 0.96 9.87
CA GLU A 78 -4.60 -0.41 10.19
C GLU A 78 -3.77 -1.03 9.06
N GLY A 79 -4.21 -0.89 7.81
CA GLY A 79 -3.49 -1.37 6.64
C GLY A 79 -2.14 -0.69 6.46
N TRP A 80 -2.10 0.63 6.66
CA TRP A 80 -0.85 1.37 6.65
C TRP A 80 0.11 0.90 7.74
N PHE A 81 -0.37 0.73 8.97
CA PHE A 81 0.43 0.29 10.10
C PHE A 81 1.04 -1.09 9.83
N LYS A 82 0.21 -2.05 9.37
CA LYS A 82 0.68 -3.38 8.93
C LYS A 82 1.76 -3.30 7.86
N LEU A 83 1.61 -2.40 6.87
CA LEU A 83 2.64 -2.21 5.84
C LEU A 83 3.94 -1.66 6.43
N GLN A 84 3.89 -0.75 7.41
CA GLN A 84 5.11 -0.28 8.09
C GLN A 84 5.82 -1.42 8.84
N THR A 85 5.09 -2.26 9.56
CA THR A 85 5.67 -3.43 10.26
C THR A 85 6.33 -4.40 9.28
N ILE A 86 5.73 -4.65 8.11
CA ILE A 86 6.33 -5.49 7.07
C ILE A 86 7.61 -4.85 6.51
N LEU A 87 7.60 -3.53 6.29
CA LEU A 87 8.77 -2.80 5.78
C LEU A 87 9.92 -2.85 6.78
N GLU A 88 9.65 -2.62 8.06
CA GLU A 88 10.64 -2.71 9.14
C GLU A 88 11.23 -4.13 9.22
N GLY A 89 10.38 -5.17 9.22
CA GLY A 89 10.84 -6.55 9.23
C GLY A 89 11.69 -6.92 8.01
N TYR A 90 11.34 -6.41 6.82
CA TYR A 90 12.14 -6.59 5.61
C TYR A 90 13.52 -5.94 5.72
N GLU A 91 13.60 -4.72 6.27
CA GLU A 91 14.87 -4.01 6.42
C GLU A 91 15.78 -4.65 7.47
N LEU A 92 15.21 -5.14 8.58
CA LEU A 92 15.96 -5.90 9.61
C LEU A 92 16.47 -7.25 9.07
N ALA A 93 15.68 -7.94 8.24
CA ALA A 93 16.14 -9.18 7.61
C ALA A 93 17.34 -8.93 6.69
N LEU A 94 17.28 -7.88 5.87
CA LEU A 94 18.39 -7.49 5.00
C LEU A 94 19.65 -7.09 5.77
N SER A 95 19.52 -6.46 6.95
CA SER A 95 20.70 -6.09 7.75
C SER A 95 21.43 -7.33 8.29
N LEU A 96 20.71 -8.39 8.66
CA LEU A 96 21.32 -9.65 9.09
C LEU A 96 22.10 -10.34 7.96
N GLU A 97 21.59 -10.27 6.72
CA GLU A 97 22.27 -10.83 5.54
C GLU A 97 23.54 -10.06 5.16
N HIS A 98 23.67 -8.80 5.57
CA HIS A 98 24.85 -7.97 5.28
C HIS A 98 25.98 -8.12 6.30
N GLU A 99 25.70 -8.69 7.47
CA GLU A 99 26.68 -8.99 8.53
C GLU A 99 27.25 -10.41 8.45
N MET A 100 26.77 -11.23 7.49
CA MET A 100 27.29 -12.57 7.15
C MET A 100 28.19 -12.54 5.92
#